data_AF-A0AA35WSH9-F1
#
_entry.id   AF-A0AA35WSH9-F1
#
_cell.length_a   1.000
_cell.length_b   1.000
_cell.length_c   1.000
_cell.angle_alpha   90.00
_cell.angle_beta   90.00
_cell.angle_gamma   90.00
#
_symmetry.space_group_name_H-M   'P 1'
#
loop_
_entity.id
_entity.type
_entity.pdbx_description
1 polymer ?
#
loop_
_entity_poly.entity_id
_entity_poly.type
_entity_poly.pdbx_seq_one_letter_code
_entity_poly.pdbx_strand_id
1 'polypeptide(L)'
;MGKATERIMLPALQAALPEVVDINMPAEGIFHNLVIVSIRKEYPGHARKVMNALWGLGLMMLTKIIVIVDHYVDVQNLSEVAWRVTANLDPGSDIVSPKVPSTTLNMPAQNRAMAQRWA
;
A
#
# COMPACT_ATOMS: atom_id res chain seq x y z
N MET A 1 -18.21 5.00 1.63
CA MET A 1 -17.95 4.06 2.76
C MET A 1 -16.46 3.91 3.05
N GLY A 2 -15.56 3.76 2.06
CA GLY A 2 -14.10 3.60 2.29
C GLY A 2 -13.41 4.67 3.15
N LYS A 3 -13.65 5.96 2.90
CA LYS A 3 -13.03 7.07 3.66
C LYS A 3 -13.32 7.05 5.16
N ALA A 4 -14.50 6.56 5.58
CA ALA A 4 -14.82 6.47 7.00
C ALA A 4 -14.01 5.37 7.69
N THR A 5 -13.81 4.24 7.01
CA THR A 5 -12.99 3.13 7.49
C THR A 5 -11.52 3.54 7.66
N GLU A 6 -10.96 4.28 6.70
CA GLU A 6 -9.59 4.82 6.78
C GLU A 6 -9.38 5.68 8.04
N ARG A 7 -10.32 6.58 8.33
CA ARG A 7 -10.22 7.52 9.46
C ARG A 7 -10.38 6.83 10.81
N ILE A 8 -11.15 5.74 10.88
CA ILE A 8 -11.28 4.90 12.08
C ILE A 8 -10.01 4.06 12.30
N MET A 9 -9.39 3.58 11.22
CA MET A 9 -8.17 2.75 11.30
C MET A 9 -6.89 3.57 11.55
N LEU A 10 -6.84 4.83 11.12
CA LEU A 10 -5.65 5.66 11.20
C LEU A 10 -5.06 5.78 12.61
N PRO A 11 -5.83 6.04 13.69
CA PRO A 11 -5.26 6.12 15.04
C PRO A 11 -4.64 4.80 15.51
N ALA A 12 -5.28 3.67 15.17
CA ALA A 12 -4.73 2.35 15.51
C ALA A 12 -3.45 2.06 14.70
N LEU A 13 -3.40 2.50 13.44
CA LEU A 13 -2.20 2.39 12.61
C LEU A 13 -1.07 3.26 13.15
N GLN A 14 -1.36 4.48 13.57
CA GLN A 14 -0.38 5.40 14.17
C GLN A 14 0.14 4.91 15.53
N ALA A 15 -0.68 4.18 16.29
CA ALA A 15 -0.21 3.53 17.51
C ALA A 15 0.82 2.42 17.22
N ALA A 16 0.68 1.69 16.11
CA ALA A 16 1.63 0.66 15.69
C ALA A 16 2.82 1.22 14.91
N LEU A 17 2.59 2.24 14.09
CA LEU A 17 3.53 2.88 13.18
C LEU A 17 3.41 4.41 13.30
N PRO A 18 4.03 5.02 14.32
CA PRO A 18 3.94 6.45 14.59
C PRO A 18 4.50 7.33 13.46
N GLU A 19 5.31 6.74 12.56
CA GLU A 19 5.80 7.41 11.37
C GLU A 19 4.72 7.68 10.30
N VAL A 20 3.54 7.04 10.40
CA VAL A 20 2.43 7.23 9.46
C VAL A 20 1.67 8.53 9.77
N VAL A 21 1.58 9.41 8.78
CA VAL A 21 0.88 10.69 8.89
C VAL A 21 -0.57 10.58 8.45
N ASP A 22 -0.78 10.01 7.26
CA ASP A 22 -2.11 9.83 6.70
C ASP A 22 -2.16 8.60 5.79
N ILE A 23 -3.38 8.13 5.52
CA ILE A 23 -3.67 6.98 4.66
C ILE A 23 -4.85 7.31 3.74
N ASN A 24 -4.82 6.77 2.53
CA ASN A 24 -5.94 6.80 1.60
C ASN A 24 -6.09 5.41 0.93
N MET A 25 -7.34 4.93 0.84
CA MET A 25 -7.72 3.69 0.16
C MET A 25 -8.72 4.01 -0.96
N PRO A 26 -8.22 4.50 -2.12
CA PRO A 26 -9.06 4.95 -3.22
C PRO A 26 -10.04 3.87 -3.70
N ALA A 27 -11.22 4.30 -4.14
CA ALA A 27 -12.24 3.39 -4.67
C ALA A 27 -11.77 2.73 -5.98
N GLU A 28 -10.96 3.44 -6.76
CA GLU A 28 -10.25 2.97 -7.96
C GLU A 28 -9.34 1.77 -7.64
N GLY A 29 -8.86 1.71 -6.40
CA GLY A 29 -8.09 0.61 -5.84
C GLY A 29 -8.91 -0.56 -5.35
N ILE A 30 -10.23 -0.56 -5.51
CA ILE A 30 -11.13 -1.50 -4.82
C ILE A 30 -10.84 -1.47 -3.29
N PHE A 31 -10.63 -0.26 -2.77
CA PHE A 31 -10.22 0.01 -1.38
C PHE A 31 -8.86 -0.60 -1.03
N HIS A 32 -8.85 -1.59 -0.14
CA HIS A 32 -7.63 -2.12 0.46
C HIS A 32 -6.65 -2.78 -0.51
N ASN A 33 -6.98 -3.02 -1.79
CA ASN A 33 -5.95 -3.53 -2.72
C ASN A 33 -4.90 -2.48 -3.09
N LEU A 34 -5.26 -1.18 -3.05
CA LEU A 34 -4.32 -0.07 -3.22
C LEU A 34 -4.38 0.83 -1.99
N VAL A 35 -3.26 0.89 -1.27
CA VAL A 35 -3.12 1.74 -0.10
C VAL A 35 -2.06 2.78 -0.37
N ILE A 36 -2.42 4.05 -0.21
CA ILE A 36 -1.48 5.17 -0.30
C ILE A 36 -1.23 5.66 1.11
N VAL A 37 0.05 5.71 1.51
CA VAL A 37 0.45 6.07 2.88
C VAL A 37 1.44 7.21 2.83
N SER A 38 1.19 8.23 3.64
CA SER A 38 2.11 9.34 3.87
C SER A 38 2.92 9.07 5.13
N ILE A 39 4.24 9.24 5.06
CA ILE A 39 5.13 8.99 6.21
C ILE A 39 6.13 10.12 6.47
N ARG A 40 6.49 10.30 7.73
CA ARG A 40 7.65 11.12 8.14
C ARG A 40 8.92 10.27 8.03
N LYS A 41 9.61 10.37 6.89
CA LYS A 41 10.89 9.68 6.69
C LYS A 41 11.98 10.33 7.55
N GLU A 42 12.67 9.51 8.32
CA GLU A 42 13.79 9.90 9.19
C GLU A 42 15.16 9.36 8.73
N TYR A 43 15.18 8.26 7.95
CA TYR A 43 16.42 7.61 7.52
C TYR A 43 16.24 6.84 6.19
N PRO A 44 17.34 6.55 5.47
CA PRO A 44 17.29 5.74 4.24
C PRO A 44 16.72 4.35 4.50
N GLY A 45 15.79 3.89 3.65
CA GLY A 45 15.13 2.59 3.81
C GLY A 45 13.94 2.57 4.77
N HIS A 46 13.63 3.69 5.44
CA HIS A 46 12.46 3.81 6.33
C HIS A 46 11.15 3.44 5.62
N ALA A 47 10.97 3.87 4.36
CA ALA A 47 9.80 3.47 3.57
C ALA A 47 9.66 1.94 3.44
N ARG A 48 10.75 1.18 3.27
CA ARG A 48 10.68 -0.29 3.19
C ARG A 48 10.32 -0.93 4.54
N LYS A 49 10.79 -0.37 5.66
CA LYS A 49 10.36 -0.80 7.00
C LYS A 49 8.84 -0.67 7.14
N VAL A 50 8.30 0.52 6.83
CA VAL A 50 6.86 0.79 6.93
C VAL A 50 6.07 -0.13 6.01
N MET A 51 6.52 -0.29 4.77
CA MET A 51 5.90 -1.18 3.78
C MET A 51 5.78 -2.62 4.31
N ASN A 52 6.87 -3.18 4.83
CA ASN A 52 6.87 -4.53 5.38
C ASN A 52 6.03 -4.65 6.65
N ALA A 53 6.04 -3.62 7.50
CA ALA A 53 5.20 -3.59 8.69
C ALA A 53 3.71 -3.56 8.31
N LEU A 54 3.31 -2.75 7.33
CA LEU A 54 1.94 -2.71 6.81
C LEU A 54 1.49 -4.08 6.30
N TRP A 55 2.31 -4.78 5.51
CA TRP A 55 1.99 -6.14 5.06
C TRP A 55 1.94 -7.17 6.20
N GLY A 56 2.55 -6.89 7.35
CA GLY A 56 2.45 -7.72 8.55
C GLY A 56 1.22 -7.44 9.43
N LEU A 57 0.46 -6.37 9.15
CA LEU A 57 -0.60 -5.87 10.04
C LEU A 57 -2.00 -6.24 9.56
N GLY A 58 -2.60 -7.26 10.18
CA GLY A 58 -4.04 -7.54 10.10
C GLY A 58 -4.60 -7.55 8.66
N LEU A 59 -5.60 -6.70 8.38
CA LEU A 59 -6.25 -6.61 7.07
C LEU A 59 -5.35 -6.03 5.96
N MET A 60 -4.27 -5.32 6.32
CA MET A 60 -3.31 -4.76 5.35
C MET A 60 -2.40 -5.82 4.74
N MET A 61 -2.39 -7.05 5.29
CA MET A 61 -1.67 -8.17 4.67
C MET A 61 -2.28 -8.61 3.33
N LEU A 62 -3.53 -8.23 3.05
CA LEU A 62 -4.22 -8.51 1.80
C LEU A 62 -4.01 -7.42 0.74
N THR A 63 -3.38 -6.32 1.13
CA THR A 63 -3.08 -5.19 0.23
C THR A 63 -2.09 -5.61 -0.85
N LYS A 64 -2.48 -5.43 -2.11
CA LYS A 64 -1.66 -5.79 -3.27
C LYS A 64 -0.57 -4.76 -3.54
N ILE A 65 -0.93 -3.49 -3.46
CA ILE A 65 -0.07 -2.37 -3.82
C ILE A 65 -0.08 -1.37 -2.68
N ILE A 66 1.11 -1.04 -2.18
CA ILE A 66 1.32 0.03 -1.20
C ILE A 66 2.17 1.10 -1.87
N VAL A 67 1.65 2.32 -1.92
CA VAL A 67 2.38 3.50 -2.39
C VAL A 67 2.74 4.33 -1.17
N ILE A 68 4.03 4.57 -0.96
CA ILE A 68 4.51 5.36 0.17
C ILE A 68 5.02 6.70 -0.33
N VAL A 69 4.48 7.78 0.22
CA VAL A 69 4.86 9.16 -0.09
C VAL A 69 5.33 9.88 1.16
N ASP A 70 5.95 11.04 0.96
CA ASP A 70 6.37 11.92 2.05
C ASP A 70 5.20 12.58 2.79
N HIS A 71 5.43 12.91 4.06
CA HIS A 71 4.50 13.59 4.97
C HIS A 71 3.86 14.89 4.43
N TYR A 72 4.52 15.56 3.49
CA TYR A 72 4.03 16.81 2.90
C TYR A 72 3.13 16.59 1.67
N VAL A 73 3.01 15.36 1.18
CA VAL A 73 2.14 15.02 0.03
C VAL A 73 0.74 14.72 0.54
N ASP A 74 -0.27 15.39 -0.02
CA ASP A 74 -1.66 15.11 0.30
C ASP A 74 -2.12 13.80 -0.36
N VAL A 75 -2.24 12.75 0.45
CA VAL A 75 -2.69 11.42 -0.02
C VAL A 75 -4.15 11.40 -0.44
N GLN A 76 -4.96 12.38 -0.03
CA GLN A 76 -6.35 12.50 -0.45
C GLN A 76 -6.48 13.09 -1.86
N ASN A 77 -5.43 13.76 -2.37
CA ASN A 77 -5.34 14.25 -3.73
C ASN A 77 -4.58 13.26 -4.62
N LEU A 78 -5.32 12.36 -5.26
CA LEU A 78 -4.74 11.33 -6.14
C LEU A 78 -3.95 11.90 -7.31
N SER A 79 -4.29 13.10 -7.80
CA SER A 79 -3.55 13.75 -8.88
C SER A 79 -2.18 14.22 -8.40
N GLU A 80 -2.10 14.76 -7.18
CA GLU A 80 -0.80 15.11 -6.58
C GLU A 80 0.04 13.86 -6.34
N VAL A 81 -0.54 12.79 -5.78
CA VAL A 81 0.17 11.54 -5.55
C VAL A 81 0.72 10.98 -6.86
N ALA A 82 -0.10 10.91 -7.91
CA ALA A 82 0.33 10.41 -9.21
C ALA A 82 1.50 11.23 -9.77
N TRP A 83 1.42 12.55 -9.69
CA TRP A 83 2.50 13.44 -10.11
C TRP A 83 3.78 13.21 -9.30
N ARG A 84 3.70 13.22 -7.97
CA ARG A 84 4.87 13.06 -7.08
C ARG A 84 5.55 11.71 -7.28
N VAL A 85 4.77 10.65 -7.39
CA VAL A 85 5.29 9.29 -7.61
C VAL A 85 5.95 9.22 -8.97
N THR A 86 5.26 9.58 -10.05
CA THR A 86 5.82 9.45 -11.41
C THR A 86 7.03 10.35 -11.66
N ALA A 87 7.13 11.49 -10.98
CA ALA A 87 8.27 12.40 -11.12
C ALA A 87 9.53 11.97 -10.36
N ASN A 88 9.41 11.13 -9.32
CA ASN A 88 10.52 10.79 -8.41
C ASN A 88 10.83 9.29 -8.33
N LEU A 89 10.00 8.43 -8.91
CA LEU A 89 10.15 6.98 -8.85
C LEU A 89 11.33 6.52 -9.72
N ASP A 90 12.29 5.83 -9.13
CA ASP A 90 13.24 4.97 -9.84
C ASP A 90 12.76 3.51 -9.79
N PRO A 91 12.28 2.93 -10.91
CA PRO A 91 11.78 1.56 -10.93
C PRO A 91 12.78 0.50 -10.45
N GLY A 92 14.09 0.74 -10.62
CA GLY A 92 15.13 -0.23 -10.28
C GLY A 92 15.34 -0.39 -8.78
N SER A 93 15.12 0.67 -8.01
CA SER A 93 15.37 0.68 -6.57
C SER A 93 14.10 0.81 -5.75
N ASP A 94 13.10 1.56 -6.19
CA ASP A 94 11.94 1.91 -5.37
C ASP A 94 10.81 0.86 -5.40
N ILE A 95 10.78 0.00 -6.42
CA ILE A 95 9.76 -1.05 -6.55
C ILE A 95 10.21 -2.30 -5.79
N VAL A 96 9.45 -2.69 -4.77
CA VAL A 96 9.64 -3.95 -4.04
C VAL A 96 8.49 -4.87 -4.36
N SER A 97 8.82 -6.06 -4.89
CA SER A 97 7.86 -7.15 -5.07
C SER A 97 7.98 -8.12 -3.90
N PRO A 98 7.11 -8.02 -2.86
CA PRO A 98 7.07 -9.01 -1.81
C PRO A 98 6.60 -10.36 -2.35
N LYS A 99 7.15 -11.46 -1.83
CA LYS A 99 6.53 -12.79 -1.95
C LYS A 99 5.38 -12.88 -0.96
N VAL A 100 4.24 -12.29 -1.29
CA VAL A 100 3.00 -12.47 -0.51
C VAL A 100 2.34 -13.77 -0.92
N PRO A 101 1.79 -14.58 0.00
CA PRO A 101 0.93 -15.70 -0.36
C PRO A 101 -0.25 -15.15 -1.17
N SER A 102 -0.29 -15.43 -2.48
CA SER A 102 -1.40 -15.00 -3.33
C SER A 102 -2.66 -15.72 -2.87
N THR A 103 -3.56 -15.02 -2.19
CA THR A 103 -4.86 -15.58 -1.82
C THR A 103 -5.64 -15.92 -3.08
N THR A 104 -6.31 -17.07 -3.09
CA THR A 104 -7.07 -17.63 -4.23
C THR A 104 -8.15 -16.69 -4.78
N LEU A 105 -8.64 -15.76 -3.95
CA LEU A 105 -9.63 -14.75 -4.32
C LEU A 105 -9.08 -13.65 -5.25
N ASN A 106 -7.76 -13.49 -5.34
CA ASN A 106 -7.12 -12.29 -5.91
C ASN A 106 -6.15 -12.56 -7.06
N MET A 107 -6.13 -13.79 -7.60
CA MET A 107 -5.36 -14.13 -8.80
C MET A 107 -5.83 -13.33 -10.02
N PRO A 108 -4.93 -12.68 -10.78
CA PRO A 108 -5.26 -12.26 -12.15
C PRO A 108 -5.65 -13.50 -12.96
N ALA A 109 -6.64 -13.37 -13.84
CA ALA A 109 -7.28 -14.48 -14.57
C ALA A 109 -6.30 -15.46 -15.24
N GLN A 110 -5.08 -15.01 -15.58
CA GLN A 110 -4.04 -15.84 -16.19
C GLN A 110 -3.57 -17.03 -15.34
N ASN A 111 -3.62 -16.95 -14.00
CA ASN A 111 -3.12 -18.05 -13.15
C ASN A 111 -4.17 -19.10 -12.75
N ARG A 112 -5.47 -18.86 -13.05
CA ARG A 112 -6.50 -19.90 -12.83
C ARG A 112 -6.30 -21.09 -13.76
N ALA A 113 -5.81 -20.85 -14.98
CA ALA A 113 -5.54 -21.91 -15.96
C ALA A 113 -4.29 -22.76 -15.63
N MET A 114 -3.28 -22.21 -14.95
CA MET A 114 -2.09 -22.98 -14.55
C MET A 114 -2.37 -23.89 -13.35
N ALA A 115 -3.19 -23.47 -12.38
CA ALA A 115 -3.53 -24.28 -11.22
C ALA A 115 -4.40 -25.50 -11.58
N GLN A 116 -5.27 -25.40 -12.58
CA GLN A 116 -6.09 -26.52 -13.08
C GLN A 116 -5.32 -27.51 -13.96
N ARG A 117 -4.07 -27.19 -14.35
CA ARG A 117 -3.24 -28.05 -15.20
C ARG A 117 -2.38 -29.04 -14.41
N TRP A 118 -2.31 -28.87 -13.09
CA TRP A 118 -1.53 -29.71 -12.17
C TRP A 118 -2.35 -30.17 -10.96
N ALA A 119 -3.67 -30.28 -11.13
CA ALA A 119 -4.59 -30.99 -10.24
C ALA A 119 -5.24 -32.12 -11.05
#